data_AF-A0A523D607-F1
#
_entry.id   AF-A0A523D607-F1
#
_cell.length_a   1.000
_cell.length_b   1.000
_cell.length_c   1.000
_cell.angle_alpha   90.00
_cell.angle_beta   90.00
_cell.angle_gamma   90.00
#
_symmetry.space_group_name_H-M   'P 1'
#
loop_
_entity.id
_entity.type
_entity.pdbx_description
1 polymer ?
#
loop_
_entity_poly.entity_id
_entity_poly.type
_entity_poly.pdbx_seq_one_letter_code
_entity_poly.pdbx_strand_id
1 'polypeptide(L)'
;MPESTALITNDAVVLGLLMTILAFVFHTSHSDNPRWKKFYKYVPSLLLCYFIPSIFNSLGIISGDESRLYFVASRYLLPACLVLLTLSIDLPGVLRLGPKALIMFFTATAG
;
A
#
# COMPACT_ATOMS: atom_id res chain seq x y z
N MET A 1 -19.90 -13.16 15.73
CA MET A 1 -20.39 -13.13 14.32
C MET A 1 -19.67 -14.26 13.60
N PRO A 2 -20.33 -15.01 12.71
CA PRO A 2 -19.94 -16.38 12.37
C PRO A 2 -18.51 -16.43 11.79
N GLU A 3 -17.70 -17.30 12.38
CA GLU A 3 -16.29 -17.57 12.06
C GLU A 3 -16.16 -18.03 10.60
N SER A 4 -15.78 -17.11 9.71
CA SER A 4 -15.43 -17.47 8.33
C SER A 4 -14.12 -18.24 8.37
N THR A 5 -14.20 -19.57 8.33
CA THR A 5 -13.04 -20.45 8.19
C THR A 5 -12.25 -20.03 6.96
N ALA A 6 -11.14 -19.34 7.17
CA ALA A 6 -10.22 -18.98 6.09
C ALA A 6 -9.81 -20.27 5.38
N LEU A 7 -10.11 -20.40 4.08
CA LEU A 7 -9.69 -21.57 3.30
C LEU A 7 -8.16 -21.70 3.21
N ILE A 8 -7.44 -20.60 3.44
CA ILE A 8 -5.98 -20.51 3.42
C ILE A 8 -5.49 -19.93 4.75
N THR A 9 -5.07 -20.80 5.67
CA THR A 9 -4.48 -20.43 6.97
C THR A 9 -2.97 -20.20 6.90
N ASN A 10 -2.35 -20.50 5.75
CA ASN A 10 -0.90 -20.44 5.60
C ASN A 10 -0.45 -19.05 5.16
N ASP A 11 0.25 -18.36 6.06
CA ASP A 11 0.81 -17.02 5.83
C ASP A 11 1.66 -16.93 4.56
N ALA A 12 2.39 -17.98 4.18
CA ALA A 12 3.21 -17.98 2.97
C ALA A 12 2.36 -17.96 1.69
N VAL A 13 1.21 -18.63 1.69
CA VAL A 13 0.29 -18.64 0.54
C VAL A 13 -0.42 -17.29 0.43
N VAL A 14 -0.84 -16.71 1.57
CA VAL A 14 -1.39 -15.35 1.60
C VAL A 14 -0.37 -14.35 1.07
N LEU A 15 0.89 -14.43 1.52
CA LEU A 15 1.97 -13.59 1.02
C LEU A 15 2.17 -13.77 -0.49
N GLY A 16 2.24 -15.01 -0.99
CA GLY A 16 2.37 -15.29 -2.41
C GLY A 16 1.23 -14.71 -3.24
N LEU A 17 -0.01 -14.81 -2.74
CA LEU A 17 -1.18 -14.21 -3.36
C LEU A 17 -1.11 -12.67 -3.39
N LEU A 18 -0.75 -12.04 -2.28
CA LEU A 18 -0.58 -10.59 -2.22
C LEU A 18 0.55 -10.11 -3.15
N MET A 19 1.67 -10.84 -3.19
CA MET A 19 2.81 -10.54 -4.06
C MET A 19 2.45 -10.69 -5.54
N THR A 20 1.66 -11.71 -5.91
CA THR A 20 1.19 -11.90 -7.30
C THR A 20 0.22 -10.79 -7.71
N ILE A 21 -0.69 -10.37 -6.83
CA ILE A 21 -1.58 -9.22 -7.06
C ILE A 21 -0.76 -7.93 -7.27
N LEU A 22 0.21 -7.65 -6.40
CA LEU A 22 1.08 -6.48 -6.53
C LEU A 22 1.88 -6.51 -7.83
N ALA A 23 2.49 -7.65 -8.16
CA ALA A 23 3.24 -7.83 -9.40
C ALA A 23 2.36 -7.60 -10.63
N PHE A 24 1.14 -8.15 -10.63
CA PHE A 24 0.18 -7.95 -11.71
C PHE A 24 -0.21 -6.48 -11.86
N VAL A 25 -0.58 -5.80 -10.75
CA VAL A 25 -1.00 -4.39 -10.78
C VAL A 25 0.15 -3.48 -11.22
N PHE A 26 1.35 -3.66 -10.68
CA PHE A 26 2.49 -2.82 -11.07
C PHE A 26 2.99 -3.09 -12.47
N HIS A 27 3.03 -4.35 -12.91
CA HIS A 27 3.39 -4.69 -14.29
C HIS A 27 2.42 -4.08 -15.29
N THR A 28 1.13 -4.19 -14.99
CA THR A 28 0.08 -3.64 -15.83
C THR A 28 0.08 -2.10 -15.80
N SER A 29 0.39 -1.48 -14.66
CA SER A 29 0.54 -0.02 -14.51
C SER A 29 1.75 0.56 -15.22
N HIS A 30 2.85 -0.19 -15.32
CA HIS A 30 4.06 0.22 -16.05
C HIS A 30 4.03 -0.21 -17.53
N SER A 31 2.99 -0.94 -17.96
CA SER A 31 2.86 -1.38 -19.34
C SER A 31 2.61 -0.20 -20.27
N ASP A 32 3.33 -0.16 -21.40
CA ASP A 32 3.18 0.90 -22.41
C ASP A 32 1.90 0.83 -23.24
N ASN A 33 1.13 -0.24 -23.06
CA ASN A 33 -0.11 -0.50 -23.77
C ASN A 33 -1.17 0.61 -23.54
N PRO A 34 -1.77 1.18 -24.61
CA PRO A 34 -2.67 2.34 -24.51
C PRO A 34 -3.97 2.04 -23.76
N ARG A 35 -4.45 0.79 -23.76
CA ARG A 35 -5.63 0.36 -22.99
C ARG A 35 -5.38 0.43 -21.48
N TRP A 36 -4.22 -0.06 -21.02
CA TRP A 36 -3.84 -0.06 -19.62
C TRP A 36 -3.53 1.35 -19.12
N LYS A 37 -2.81 2.18 -19.91
CA LYS A 37 -2.62 3.60 -19.61
C LYS A 37 -3.95 4.35 -19.45
N LYS A 38 -4.93 4.09 -20.31
CA LYS A 38 -6.27 4.70 -20.20
C LYS A 38 -7.00 4.23 -18.94
N PHE A 39 -6.91 2.95 -18.58
CA PHE A 39 -7.50 2.43 -17.35
C PHE A 39 -6.86 3.05 -16.09
N TYR A 40 -5.53 3.06 -15.99
CA TYR A 40 -4.81 3.62 -14.85
C TYR A 40 -4.89 5.15 -14.74
N LYS A 41 -5.30 5.84 -15.82
CA LYS A 41 -5.64 7.26 -15.77
C LYS A 41 -6.90 7.53 -14.93
N TYR A 42 -7.87 6.61 -14.93
CA TYR A 42 -9.09 6.75 -14.13
C TYR A 42 -8.96 6.08 -12.76
N VAL A 43 -8.26 4.93 -12.69
CA VAL A 43 -8.12 4.17 -11.46
C VAL A 43 -6.64 4.05 -11.09
N PRO A 44 -6.14 4.77 -10.07
CA PRO A 44 -4.73 4.75 -9.72
C PRO A 44 -4.31 3.37 -9.21
N SER A 45 -3.06 2.99 -9.48
CA SER A 45 -2.50 1.69 -9.10
C SER A 45 -2.59 1.42 -7.59
N LEU A 46 -2.34 2.44 -6.76
CA LEU A 46 -2.45 2.34 -5.30
C LEU A 46 -3.87 1.95 -4.83
N LEU A 47 -4.90 2.48 -5.50
CA LEU A 47 -6.28 2.11 -5.18
C LEU A 47 -6.52 0.63 -5.51
N LEU A 48 -6.05 0.14 -6.65
CA LEU A 48 -6.15 -1.29 -7.00
C LEU A 48 -5.38 -2.18 -6.02
N CYS A 49 -4.17 -1.78 -5.62
CA CYS A 49 -3.35 -2.50 -4.65
C CYS A 49 -4.04 -2.62 -3.29
N TYR A 50 -4.95 -1.71 -2.94
CA TYR A 50 -5.76 -1.81 -1.73
C TYR A 50 -7.08 -2.58 -1.97
N PHE A 51 -7.76 -2.30 -3.08
CA PHE A 51 -9.09 -2.80 -3.35
C PHE A 51 -9.12 -4.30 -3.66
N ILE A 52 -8.16 -4.81 -4.45
CA ILE A 52 -8.12 -6.23 -4.82
C ILE A 52 -7.87 -7.11 -3.58
N PRO A 53 -6.84 -6.88 -2.75
CA PRO A 53 -6.68 -7.64 -1.51
C PRO A 53 -7.88 -7.52 -0.57
N SER A 54 -8.49 -6.34 -0.48
CA SER A 54 -9.66 -6.12 0.38
C SER A 54 -10.89 -6.92 -0.07
N ILE A 55 -11.15 -7.04 -1.38
CA ILE A 55 -12.22 -7.91 -1.90
C ILE A 55 -11.95 -9.36 -1.52
N PHE A 56 -10.71 -9.84 -1.71
CA PHE A 56 -10.33 -11.21 -1.38
C PHE A 56 -10.47 -11.50 0.12
N ASN A 57 -10.18 -10.50 0.96
CA ASN A 57 -10.42 -10.56 2.40
C ASN A 57 -11.93 -10.60 2.72
N SER A 58 -12.74 -9.74 2.12
CA SER A 58 -14.20 -9.73 2.31
C SER A 58 -14.90 -10.99 1.79
N LEU A 59 -14.33 -11.67 0.78
CA LEU A 59 -14.80 -12.97 0.29
C LEU A 59 -14.34 -14.15 1.17
N GLY A 60 -13.56 -13.91 2.23
CA GLY A 60 -13.08 -14.95 3.15
C GLY A 60 -11.95 -15.82 2.60
N ILE A 61 -11.33 -15.43 1.46
CA ILE A 61 -10.21 -16.14 0.85
C ILE A 61 -8.92 -15.90 1.64
N ILE A 62 -8.79 -14.70 2.20
CA ILE A 62 -7.66 -14.24 3.01
C ILE A 62 -8.22 -13.74 4.34
N SER A 63 -7.58 -14.07 5.46
CA SER A 63 -7.91 -13.48 6.77
C SER A 63 -6.79 -12.53 7.21
N GLY A 64 -7.02 -11.23 7.10
CA GLY A 64 -6.07 -10.21 7.58
C GLY A 64 -5.87 -10.20 9.09
N ASP A 65 -6.90 -10.57 9.87
CA ASP A 65 -6.86 -10.54 11.35
C ASP A 65 -6.17 -11.77 11.97
N GLU A 66 -6.33 -12.94 11.36
CA GLU A 66 -5.69 -14.19 11.79
C GLU A 66 -4.24 -14.32 11.28
N SER A 67 -3.90 -13.61 10.20
CA SER A 67 -2.60 -13.75 9.56
C SER A 67 -1.51 -12.98 10.29
N ARG A 68 -0.36 -13.63 10.52
CA ARG A 68 0.83 -12.96 11.06
C ARG A 68 1.45 -11.96 10.09
N LEU A 69 1.01 -11.93 8.83
CA LEU A 69 1.50 -10.97 7.85
C LEU A 69 1.24 -9.52 8.26
N TYR A 70 0.05 -9.22 8.79
CA TYR A 70 -0.27 -7.86 9.22
C TYR A 70 0.68 -7.42 10.34
N PHE A 71 0.95 -8.31 11.29
CA PHE A 71 1.92 -8.09 12.35
C PHE A 71 3.32 -7.81 11.79
N VAL A 72 3.78 -8.63 10.83
CA VAL A 72 5.11 -8.48 10.23
C VAL A 72 5.20 -7.17 9.42
N ALA A 73 4.19 -6.89 8.61
CA ALA A 73 4.10 -5.68 7.80
C ALA A 73 4.09 -4.41 8.65
N SER A 74 3.23 -4.35 9.66
CA SER A 74 3.08 -3.16 10.50
C SER A 74 4.25 -2.95 11.46
N ARG A 75 4.83 -4.01 12.04
CA ARG A 75 5.87 -3.85 13.09
C ARG A 75 7.30 -3.90 12.58
N TYR A 76 7.56 -4.47 11.41
CA TYR A 76 8.92 -4.56 10.87
C TYR A 76 9.07 -3.82 9.55
N LEU A 77 8.16 -4.06 8.58
CA LEU A 77 8.27 -3.39 7.27
C LEU A 77 7.94 -1.91 7.36
N LEU A 78 6.85 -1.51 8.02
CA LEU A 78 6.45 -0.10 8.11
C LEU A 78 7.54 0.77 8.76
N PRO A 79 8.12 0.42 9.93
CA PRO A 79 9.19 1.22 10.51
C PRO A 79 10.45 1.25 9.63
N ALA A 80 10.82 0.12 9.01
CA ALA A 80 11.95 0.08 8.08
C ALA A 80 11.72 0.98 6.87
N CYS A 81 10.51 0.96 6.27
CA CYS A 81 10.13 1.83 5.17
C CYS A 81 10.16 3.31 5.56
N LEU A 82 9.73 3.69 6.77
CA LEU A 82 9.80 5.07 7.25
C LEU A 82 11.25 5.54 7.43
N VAL A 83 12.13 4.68 7.97
CA VAL A 83 13.55 4.97 8.09
C VAL A 83 14.20 5.11 6.71
N LEU A 84 13.95 4.17 5.81
CA LEU A 84 14.46 4.23 4.43
C LEU A 84 13.95 5.45 3.67
N LEU A 85 12.68 5.81 3.84
CA LEU A 85 12.10 7.02 3.29
C LEU A 85 12.78 8.26 3.86
N THR A 86 13.00 8.30 5.18
CA THR A 86 13.70 9.42 5.84
C THR A 86 15.14 9.56 5.32
N LEU A 87 15.85 8.45 5.10
CA LEU A 87 17.19 8.44 4.51
C LEU A 87 17.20 8.81 3.02
N SER A 88 16.12 8.51 2.29
CA SER A 88 15.98 8.86 0.86
C SER A 88 15.58 10.33 0.65
N ILE A 89 15.08 11.00 1.68
CA ILE A 89 14.74 12.41 1.64
C ILE A 89 16.00 13.27 1.77
N ASP A 90 16.07 14.34 0.98
CA ASP A 90 17.08 15.38 1.13
C ASP A 90 16.78 16.23 2.38
N LEU A 91 17.31 15.81 3.54
CA LEU A 91 17.17 16.53 4.81
C LEU A 91 17.60 18.01 4.69
N PRO A 92 18.78 18.35 4.13
CA PRO A 92 19.16 19.74 3.88
C PRO A 92 18.15 20.52 3.04
N GLY A 93 17.62 19.91 1.97
CA GLY A 93 16.57 20.51 1.15
C GLY A 93 15.30 20.83 1.95
N VAL A 94 14.85 19.90 2.79
CA VAL A 94 13.68 20.09 3.66
C VAL A 94 13.91 21.21 4.69
N LEU A 95 15.09 21.26 5.32
CA LEU A 95 15.42 22.34 6.25
C LEU A 95 15.42 23.72 5.60
N ARG A 96 15.81 23.83 4.33
CA ARG A 96 15.78 25.10 3.57
C ARG A 96 14.35 25.59 3.28
N LEU A 97 13.34 24.72 3.32
CA LEU A 97 11.93 25.13 3.19
C LEU A 97 11.41 25.79 4.48
N GLY A 98 11.89 25.36 5.66
CA GLY A 98 11.66 25.94 6.98
C GLY A 98 10.28 26.62 7.16
N PRO A 99 10.21 27.96 7.20
CA PRO A 99 8.96 28.69 7.45
C PRO A 99 7.92 28.54 6.34
N LYS A 100 8.31 28.29 5.09
CA LYS A 100 7.37 28.13 3.96
C LYS A 100 6.55 26.84 4.10
N ALA A 101 7.18 25.76 4.56
CA ALA A 101 6.49 24.50 4.83
C ALA A 101 5.52 24.63 6.01
N LEU A 102 5.92 25.31 7.07
CA LEU A 102 5.06 25.59 8.23
C LEU A 102 3.83 26.42 7.84
N ILE A 103 4.01 27.50 7.08
CA ILE A 103 2.89 28.33 6.61
C ILE A 103 1.95 27.50 5.74
N MET A 104 2.47 26.72 4.77
CA MET A 104 1.66 25.83 3.95
C MET A 104 0.84 24.85 4.82
N PHE A 105 1.48 24.23 5.82
CA PHE A 105 0.80 23.30 6.72
C PHE A 105 -0.31 23.98 7.52
N PHE A 106 -0.05 25.16 8.11
CA PHE A 106 -1.07 25.91 8.84
C PHE A 106 -2.19 26.41 7.93
N THR A 107 -1.90 26.87 6.71
CA THR A 107 -2.93 27.26 5.74
C THR A 107 -3.79 26.08 5.31
N ALA A 108 -3.20 24.90 5.12
CA ALA A 108 -3.93 23.68 4.81
C ALA A 108 -4.71 23.10 6.01
N THR A 109 -4.33 23.48 7.24
CA THR A 109 -5.04 23.09 8.47
C THR A 109 -6.20 24.03 8.78
N ALA A 110 -6.07 25.32 8.40
CA ALA A 110 -7.07 26.35 8.68
C ALA A 110 -8.13 26.53 7.58
N GLY A 111 -7.81 26.21 6.33
CA GLY A 111 -8.75 26.15 5.21
C GLY A 111 -9.38 24.78 5.08
#